data_AF-A0A354U9A6-F1
#
_entry.id   AF-A0A354U9A6-F1
#
_cell.length_a   1.000
_cell.length_b   1.000
_cell.length_c   1.000
_cell.angle_alpha   90.00
_cell.angle_beta   90.00
_cell.angle_gamma   90.00
#
_symmetry.space_group_name_H-M   'P 1'
#
loop_
_entity.id
_entity.type
_entity.pdbx_description
1 polymer ?
#
loop_
_entity_poly.entity_id
_entity_poly.type
_entity_poly.pdbx_seq_one_letter_code
_entity_poly.pdbx_strand_id
1 'polypeptide(L)'
;VWFVGNDLKKNLSVMPDEIFAVRGIRAIGGAKNVIAIDILNRSSEAQTVQVKPRGVTGKQSSVIPAGASQTFFFPVTEFKKEYTVIVSNGEKMQSVTLPVISARKALKSGTEQVMPYGAFRVTALPEGLDFKIKARDDKRGDYEAKTPWEGDGVELFIDSRPFAGLDKGIYNDHVFRVFANPATKSHKASLSTSPNLDSSAIRWEIKENDADYEVSILIPWKSLKMNAPADLAFDIAVNDSDENKRISSIPWSGDNENHKHRFNFGTLITK
;
A
#
# COMPACT_ATOMS: atom_id res chain seq x y z
N VAL A 1 -5.61 -17.15 29.10
CA VAL A 1 -6.90 -17.17 29.84
C VAL A 1 -7.98 -16.66 28.90
N TRP A 2 -9.01 -17.45 28.62
CA TRP A 2 -10.14 -17.03 27.79
C TRP A 2 -11.19 -16.41 28.71
N PHE A 3 -11.57 -15.16 28.45
CA PHE A 3 -12.62 -14.48 29.20
C PHE A 3 -13.91 -14.45 28.36
N VAL A 4 -15.02 -14.93 28.92
CA VAL A 4 -16.35 -14.94 28.28
C VAL A 4 -17.37 -14.30 29.23
N GLY A 5 -18.15 -13.32 28.76
CA GLY A 5 -19.20 -12.63 29.53
C GLY A 5 -19.68 -11.32 28.90
N ASN A 6 -20.99 -11.03 28.96
CA ASN A 6 -21.69 -9.99 28.20
C ASN A 6 -21.43 -8.52 28.62
N ASP A 7 -20.57 -8.24 29.59
CA ASP A 7 -20.24 -6.87 30.03
C ASP A 7 -18.75 -6.67 30.40
N LEU A 8 -17.86 -7.55 29.93
CA LEU A 8 -16.41 -7.47 30.22
C LEU A 8 -15.79 -6.12 29.82
N LYS A 9 -16.23 -5.50 28.72
CA LYS A 9 -15.73 -4.18 28.31
C LYS A 9 -16.06 -3.05 29.29
N LYS A 10 -17.13 -3.15 30.09
CA LYS A 10 -17.49 -2.13 31.08
C LYS A 10 -16.77 -2.31 32.42
N ASN A 11 -16.37 -3.54 32.74
CA ASN A 11 -15.85 -3.91 34.06
C ASN A 11 -14.35 -4.29 34.08
N LEU A 12 -13.70 -4.36 32.92
CA LEU A 12 -12.26 -4.61 32.82
C LEU A 12 -11.54 -3.33 32.36
N SER A 13 -10.97 -2.59 33.33
CA SER A 13 -9.98 -1.55 33.03
C SER A 13 -8.65 -2.23 32.71
N VAL A 14 -8.51 -2.74 31.49
CA VAL A 14 -7.22 -3.20 30.99
C VAL A 14 -6.47 -1.97 30.50
N MET A 15 -5.66 -1.40 31.38
CA MET A 15 -4.70 -0.39 30.95
C MET A 15 -3.47 -1.10 30.39
N PRO A 16 -3.01 -0.76 29.18
CA PRO A 16 -1.78 -1.31 28.65
C PRO A 16 -0.60 -0.84 29.50
N ASP A 17 0.34 -1.74 29.80
CA ASP A 17 1.52 -1.45 30.62
C ASP A 17 2.38 -0.30 30.03
N GLU A 18 2.34 -0.11 28.70
CA GLU A 18 3.01 1.00 28.04
C GLU A 18 2.03 1.88 27.24
N ILE A 19 2.13 3.19 27.47
CA ILE A 19 1.25 4.22 26.88
C ILE A 19 1.31 4.24 25.36
N PHE A 20 2.51 4.05 24.79
CA PHE A 20 2.71 4.03 23.34
C PHE A 20 3.05 2.63 22.86
N ALA A 21 2.71 2.34 21.61
CA ALA A 21 3.27 1.23 20.86
C ALA A 21 3.98 1.77 19.61
N VAL A 22 5.24 1.39 19.41
CA VAL A 22 5.92 1.57 18.12
C VAL A 22 5.44 0.45 17.21
N ARG A 23 4.57 0.75 16.25
CA ARG A 23 3.93 -0.27 15.41
C ARG A 23 4.87 -0.81 14.34
N GLY A 24 5.83 -0.01 13.89
CA GLY A 24 6.85 -0.46 12.96
C GLY A 24 7.65 0.68 12.38
N ILE A 25 8.64 0.29 11.58
CA ILE A 25 9.57 1.20 10.91
C ILE A 25 9.63 0.79 9.45
N ARG A 26 9.39 1.73 8.53
CA ARG A 26 9.45 1.48 7.08
C ARG A 26 10.45 2.42 6.41
N ALA A 27 11.37 1.86 5.64
CA ALA A 27 12.27 2.62 4.79
C ALA A 27 11.54 3.11 3.54
N ILE A 28 11.81 4.36 3.16
CA ILE A 28 11.28 5.03 1.97
C ILE A 28 12.48 5.56 1.19
N GLY A 29 12.75 4.94 0.04
CA GLY A 29 13.79 5.36 -0.88
C GLY A 29 13.31 6.42 -1.88
N GLY A 30 14.22 6.89 -2.73
CA GLY A 30 13.95 7.92 -3.74
C GLY A 30 15.07 8.95 -3.78
N ALA A 31 14.73 10.22 -3.97
CA ALA A 31 15.72 11.32 -3.96
C ALA A 31 16.36 11.55 -2.58
N LYS A 32 15.65 11.19 -1.49
CA LYS A 32 16.14 11.24 -0.11
C LYS A 32 15.73 9.97 0.61
N ASN A 33 16.62 9.42 1.42
CA ASN A 33 16.31 8.28 2.27
C ASN A 33 15.58 8.77 3.52
N VAL A 34 14.42 8.18 3.79
CA VAL A 34 13.57 8.52 4.95
C VAL A 34 13.13 7.23 5.63
N ILE A 35 13.06 7.22 6.96
CA ILE A 35 12.34 6.19 7.70
C ILE A 35 11.02 6.76 8.23
N ALA A 36 9.94 6.02 7.99
CA ALA A 36 8.63 6.25 8.60
C ALA A 36 8.49 5.40 9.86
N ILE A 37 8.04 6.00 10.96
CA ILE A 37 7.83 5.33 12.25
C ILE A 37 6.40 5.59 12.68
N ASP A 38 5.60 4.53 12.77
CA ASP A 38 4.19 4.60 13.17
C ASP A 38 4.07 4.38 14.68
N ILE A 39 3.47 5.35 15.38
CA ILE A 39 3.29 5.35 16.83
C ILE A 39 1.81 5.36 17.15
N LEU A 40 1.34 4.37 17.91
CA LEU A 40 -0.02 4.31 18.46
C LEU A 40 -0.03 4.80 19.90
N ASN A 41 -0.95 5.72 20.21
CA ASN A 41 -1.30 6.05 21.57
C ASN A 41 -2.35 5.04 22.07
N ARG A 42 -1.97 4.22 23.06
CA ARG A 42 -2.83 3.21 23.67
C ARG A 42 -3.55 3.70 24.93
N SER A 43 -3.31 4.93 25.38
CA SER A 43 -4.02 5.47 26.53
C SER A 43 -5.45 5.92 26.17
N SER A 44 -6.24 6.20 27.21
CA SER A 44 -7.61 6.71 27.12
C SER A 44 -7.70 8.21 26.84
N GLU A 45 -6.57 8.90 26.69
CA GLU A 45 -6.50 10.35 26.59
C GLU A 45 -5.47 10.78 25.55
N ALA A 46 -5.60 12.00 25.03
CA ALA A 46 -4.63 12.52 24.08
C ALA A 46 -3.25 12.65 24.74
N GLN A 47 -2.19 12.31 24.01
CA GLN A 47 -0.82 12.35 24.52
C GLN A 47 0.05 13.21 23.62
N THR A 48 0.81 14.13 24.22
CA THR A 48 1.91 14.79 23.53
C THR A 48 3.09 13.83 23.49
N VAL A 49 3.38 13.27 22.32
CA VAL A 49 4.48 12.33 22.14
C VAL A 49 5.70 13.03 21.58
N GLN A 50 6.89 12.59 22.00
CA GLN A 50 8.18 12.90 21.40
C GLN A 50 8.81 11.59 20.91
N VAL A 51 9.28 11.58 19.67
CA VAL A 51 9.86 10.41 19.00
C VAL A 51 11.28 10.73 18.56
N LYS A 52 12.22 9.86 18.92
CA LYS A 52 13.63 9.98 18.60
C LYS A 52 14.23 8.61 18.21
N PRO A 53 14.52 8.39 16.93
CA PRO A 53 15.31 7.22 16.52
C PRO A 53 16.77 7.42 16.93
N ARG A 54 17.38 6.41 17.55
CA ARG A 54 18.78 6.46 17.99
C ARG A 54 19.71 6.58 16.79
N GLY A 55 20.65 7.54 16.87
CA GLY A 55 21.62 7.80 15.81
C GLY A 55 21.05 8.50 14.57
N VAL A 56 19.79 8.97 14.61
CA VAL A 56 19.20 9.84 13.56
C VAL A 56 19.11 11.26 14.10
N THR A 57 19.36 12.28 13.28
CA THR A 57 19.37 13.69 13.73
C THR A 57 17.95 14.19 14.05
N GLY A 58 17.83 15.04 15.09
CA GLY A 58 16.56 15.65 15.49
C GLY A 58 15.59 14.72 16.22
N LYS A 59 14.55 15.29 16.82
CA LYS A 59 13.38 14.58 17.37
C LYS A 59 12.13 15.23 16.82
N GLN A 60 11.03 14.49 16.72
CA GLN A 60 9.73 15.04 16.33
C GLN A 60 8.72 14.91 17.45
N SER A 61 7.70 15.76 17.45
CA SER A 61 6.64 15.74 18.45
C SER A 61 5.28 16.00 17.81
N SER A 62 4.25 15.38 18.33
CA SER A 62 2.85 15.61 17.96
C SER A 62 1.93 15.26 19.12
N VAL A 63 0.74 15.84 19.13
CA VAL A 63 -0.36 15.33 19.95
C VAL A 63 -1.01 14.17 19.20
N ILE A 64 -1.14 13.01 19.84
CA ILE A 64 -1.84 11.84 19.30
C ILE A 64 -3.11 11.62 20.14
N PRO A 65 -4.31 11.67 19.56
CA PRO A 65 -5.55 11.35 20.26
C PRO A 65 -5.54 9.94 20.89
N ALA A 66 -6.41 9.73 21.88
CA ALA A 66 -6.61 8.42 22.49
C ALA A 66 -6.93 7.34 21.44
N GLY A 67 -6.22 6.22 21.45
CA GLY A 67 -6.42 5.11 20.50
C GLY A 67 -6.02 5.39 19.05
N ALA A 68 -5.50 6.59 18.74
CA ALA A 68 -5.08 6.96 17.38
C ALA A 68 -3.59 6.69 17.16
N SER A 69 -3.16 6.67 15.90
CA SER A 69 -1.73 6.60 15.55
C SER A 69 -1.28 7.78 14.71
N GLN A 70 0.02 8.05 14.76
CA GLN A 70 0.69 9.07 13.97
C GLN A 70 2.01 8.50 13.42
N THR A 71 2.26 8.76 12.15
CA THR A 71 3.53 8.43 11.50
C THR A 71 4.47 9.63 11.56
N PHE A 72 5.73 9.39 11.93
CA PHE A 72 6.81 10.36 11.96
C PHE A 72 7.86 10.00 10.90
N PHE A 73 8.42 11.00 10.21
CA PHE A 73 9.31 10.80 9.07
C PHE A 73 10.68 11.39 9.35
N PHE A 74 11.71 10.55 9.44
CA PHE A 74 13.06 11.00 9.73
C PHE A 74 13.99 10.79 8.53
N PRO A 75 14.62 11.86 8.02
CA PRO A 75 15.69 11.72 7.03
C PRO A 75 16.85 10.91 7.60
N VAL A 76 17.39 10.01 6.80
CA VAL A 76 18.59 9.22 7.12
C VAL A 76 19.56 9.27 5.94
N THR A 77 20.84 9.05 6.19
CA THR A 77 21.84 8.92 5.12
C THR A 77 21.82 7.51 4.52
N GLU A 78 21.66 6.51 5.38
CA GLU A 78 21.61 5.09 5.03
C GLU A 78 20.53 4.37 5.85
N PHE A 79 20.03 3.26 5.31
CA PHE A 79 19.09 2.38 6.02
C PHE A 79 19.84 1.36 6.86
N LYS A 80 19.47 1.26 8.13
CA LYS A 80 19.87 0.17 9.02
C LYS A 80 18.85 -0.96 8.96
N LYS A 81 19.27 -2.18 9.33
CA LYS A 81 18.37 -3.34 9.44
C LYS A 81 17.31 -3.15 10.54
N GLU A 82 17.65 -2.39 11.57
CA GLU A 82 16.78 -2.08 12.70
C GLU A 82 17.13 -0.69 13.26
N TYR A 83 16.18 -0.09 13.98
CA TYR A 83 16.43 1.11 14.78
C TYR A 83 15.85 0.94 16.17
N THR A 84 16.58 1.41 17.18
CA THR A 84 16.01 1.71 18.50
C THR A 84 15.30 3.04 18.45
N VAL A 85 14.01 3.06 18.74
CA VAL A 85 13.16 4.25 18.81
C VAL A 85 12.88 4.58 20.27
N ILE A 86 13.22 5.79 20.67
CA ILE A 86 12.90 6.34 21.99
C ILE A 86 11.59 7.13 21.85
N VAL A 87 10.61 6.80 22.68
CA VAL A 87 9.30 7.46 22.72
C VAL A 87 9.06 7.96 24.14
N SER A 88 8.62 9.21 24.28
CA SER A 88 8.35 9.82 25.58
C SER A 88 7.19 10.82 25.52
N ASN A 89 6.48 10.99 26.62
CA ASN A 89 5.52 12.09 26.82
C ASN A 89 6.02 13.16 27.82
N GLY A 90 7.30 13.11 28.20
CA GLY A 90 7.89 13.98 29.23
C GLY A 90 7.88 13.39 30.65
N GLU A 91 6.92 12.51 30.96
CA GLU A 91 6.83 11.84 32.26
C GLU A 91 7.38 10.41 32.21
N LYS A 92 7.00 9.68 31.16
CA LYS A 92 7.47 8.34 30.88
C LYS A 92 8.32 8.33 29.62
N MET A 93 9.29 7.42 29.60
CA MET A 93 10.12 7.13 28.44
C MET A 93 10.15 5.62 28.23
N GLN A 94 10.05 5.20 26.98
CA GLN A 94 10.26 3.83 26.56
C GLN A 94 11.21 3.79 25.36
N SER A 95 11.89 2.66 25.18
CA SER A 95 12.76 2.42 24.03
C SER A 95 12.43 1.07 23.43
N VAL A 96 12.18 1.03 22.12
CA VAL A 96 11.84 -0.20 21.40
C VAL A 96 12.75 -0.34 20.19
N THR A 97 13.40 -1.49 20.03
CA THR A 97 14.16 -1.82 18.82
C THR A 97 13.28 -2.65 17.90
N LEU A 98 13.12 -2.22 16.65
CA LEU A 98 12.34 -2.93 15.64
C LEU A 98 13.11 -3.06 14.34
N PRO A 99 12.92 -4.17 13.60
CA PRO A 99 13.42 -4.31 12.25
C PRO A 99 12.77 -3.29 11.32
N VAL A 100 13.48 -2.93 10.26
CA VAL A 100 13.01 -2.01 9.23
C VAL A 100 12.38 -2.81 8.09
N ILE A 101 11.15 -2.45 7.75
CA ILE A 101 10.52 -2.87 6.49
C ILE A 101 11.30 -2.22 5.35
N SER A 102 11.96 -3.04 4.55
CA SER A 102 12.84 -2.59 3.47
C SER A 102 12.14 -1.66 2.49
N ALA A 103 12.91 -0.70 1.96
CA ALA A 103 12.45 0.14 0.88
C ALA A 103 12.15 -0.72 -0.36
N ARG A 104 11.09 -0.36 -1.07
CA ARG A 104 10.69 -0.93 -2.35
C ARG A 104 11.02 0.06 -3.47
N LYS A 105 10.70 -0.29 -4.72
CA LYS A 105 10.92 0.64 -5.84
C LYS A 105 10.15 1.94 -5.58
N ALA A 106 10.71 3.06 -6.03
CA ALA A 106 10.08 4.36 -5.94
C ALA A 106 9.88 4.92 -7.35
N LEU A 107 8.71 5.51 -7.58
CA LEU A 107 8.36 6.13 -8.85
C LEU A 107 7.86 7.55 -8.62
N LYS A 108 8.41 8.52 -9.35
CA LYS A 108 7.84 9.87 -9.39
C LYS A 108 6.61 9.89 -10.28
N SER A 109 5.53 10.50 -9.81
CA SER A 109 4.29 10.73 -10.56
C SER A 109 4.57 11.25 -11.98
N GLY A 110 3.91 10.64 -12.98
CA GLY A 110 4.06 10.95 -14.40
C GLY A 110 5.26 10.31 -15.09
N THR A 111 6.13 9.61 -14.36
CA THR A 111 7.29 8.92 -14.95
C THR A 111 6.86 7.59 -15.56
N GLU A 112 7.31 7.32 -16.78
CA GLU A 112 7.08 6.05 -17.46
C GLU A 112 8.07 4.99 -16.98
N GLN A 113 7.61 3.74 -16.87
CA GLN A 113 8.39 2.58 -16.47
C GLN A 113 8.24 1.48 -17.50
N VAL A 114 9.36 0.91 -17.93
CA VAL A 114 9.39 -0.26 -18.82
C VAL A 114 9.43 -1.55 -17.99
N MET A 115 8.66 -2.54 -18.41
CA MET A 115 8.58 -3.88 -17.84
C MET A 115 8.79 -4.93 -18.95
N PRO A 116 9.10 -6.20 -18.62
CA PRO A 116 9.32 -7.25 -19.63
C PRO A 116 8.21 -7.37 -20.68
N TYR A 117 6.94 -7.20 -20.29
CA TYR A 117 5.77 -7.32 -21.16
C TYR A 117 5.01 -6.01 -21.33
N GLY A 118 5.70 -4.88 -21.28
CA GLY A 118 4.99 -3.62 -21.44
C GLY A 118 5.66 -2.40 -20.86
N ALA A 119 4.84 -1.38 -20.66
CA ALA A 119 5.22 -0.17 -19.96
C ALA A 119 4.02 0.40 -19.24
N PHE A 120 4.27 1.20 -18.20
CA PHE A 120 3.20 1.92 -17.54
C PHE A 120 3.64 3.32 -17.12
N ARG A 121 2.64 4.18 -16.89
CA ARG A 121 2.79 5.48 -16.27
C ARG A 121 1.68 5.64 -15.25
N VAL A 122 2.05 6.08 -14.05
CA VAL A 122 1.11 6.43 -12.99
C VAL A 122 1.21 7.91 -12.71
N THR A 123 0.10 8.63 -12.79
CA THR A 123 0.03 10.07 -12.57
C THR A 123 -0.98 10.38 -11.49
N ALA A 124 -0.52 11.04 -10.42
CA ALA A 124 -1.40 11.62 -9.41
C ALA A 124 -1.96 12.95 -9.96
N LEU A 125 -3.17 12.89 -10.52
CA LEU A 125 -3.92 14.06 -11.00
C LEU A 125 -4.75 14.68 -9.88
N PRO A 126 -5.21 15.94 -9.99
CA PRO A 126 -6.09 16.55 -8.99
C PRO A 126 -7.36 15.72 -8.68
N GLU A 127 -7.96 15.10 -9.69
CA GLU A 127 -9.21 14.33 -9.58
C GLU A 127 -9.01 12.88 -9.14
N GLY A 128 -7.83 12.30 -9.31
CA GLY A 128 -7.58 10.90 -9.00
C GLY A 128 -6.22 10.38 -9.45
N LEU A 129 -6.05 9.07 -9.31
CA LEU A 129 -4.87 8.34 -9.73
C LEU A 129 -5.10 7.75 -11.13
N ASP A 130 -4.38 8.28 -12.12
CA ASP A 130 -4.43 7.82 -13.52
C ASP A 130 -3.32 6.80 -13.80
N PHE A 131 -3.70 5.67 -14.36
CA PHE A 131 -2.81 4.62 -14.86
C PHE A 131 -2.96 4.54 -16.38
N LYS A 132 -1.83 4.64 -17.08
CA LYS A 132 -1.70 4.30 -18.51
C LYS A 132 -0.77 3.12 -18.62
N ILE A 133 -1.24 2.02 -19.19
CA ILE A 133 -0.52 0.76 -19.20
C ILE A 133 -0.59 0.19 -20.62
N LYS A 134 0.55 -0.26 -21.13
CA LYS A 134 0.67 -1.01 -22.37
C LYS A 134 1.13 -2.41 -21.99
N ALA A 135 0.38 -3.42 -22.40
CA ALA A 135 0.74 -4.81 -22.23
C ALA A 135 1.00 -5.42 -23.61
N ARG A 136 2.08 -6.20 -23.70
CA ARG A 136 2.44 -6.99 -24.87
C ARG A 136 2.21 -8.45 -24.57
N ASP A 137 1.63 -9.12 -25.53
CA ASP A 137 1.19 -10.50 -25.39
C ASP A 137 1.16 -11.13 -26.79
N ASP A 138 1.65 -12.36 -26.89
CA ASP A 138 1.69 -13.10 -28.14
C ASP A 138 0.38 -13.86 -28.40
N LYS A 139 -0.41 -14.16 -27.36
CA LYS A 139 -1.65 -14.92 -27.48
C LYS A 139 -2.62 -14.67 -26.32
N ARG A 140 -3.80 -14.16 -26.66
CA ARG A 140 -4.91 -13.98 -25.73
C ARG A 140 -5.39 -15.30 -25.09
N GLY A 141 -5.18 -15.44 -23.79
CA GLY A 141 -5.78 -16.42 -22.90
C GLY A 141 -7.20 -16.07 -22.47
N ASP A 142 -7.88 -17.07 -21.92
CA ASP A 142 -9.22 -17.00 -21.35
C ASP A 142 -9.16 -17.27 -19.84
N TYR A 143 -10.27 -17.03 -19.13
CA TYR A 143 -10.35 -17.23 -17.68
C TYR A 143 -11.77 -17.48 -17.22
N GLU A 144 -11.94 -18.02 -16.00
CA GLU A 144 -13.25 -18.00 -15.35
C GLU A 144 -13.50 -16.64 -14.72
N ALA A 145 -14.68 -16.04 -14.92
CA ALA A 145 -15.03 -14.72 -14.38
C ALA A 145 -14.79 -14.53 -12.87
N LYS A 146 -14.82 -15.63 -12.07
CA LYS A 146 -14.56 -15.60 -10.62
C LYS A 146 -13.07 -15.54 -10.24
N THR A 147 -12.18 -15.80 -11.20
CA THR A 147 -10.72 -15.78 -11.05
C THR A 147 -10.08 -14.92 -12.14
N PRO A 148 -10.36 -13.59 -12.17
CA PRO A 148 -9.84 -12.68 -13.20
C PRO A 148 -8.30 -12.60 -13.24
N TRP A 149 -7.62 -13.02 -12.16
CA TRP A 149 -6.16 -13.08 -12.10
C TRP A 149 -5.55 -14.30 -12.80
N GLU A 150 -6.34 -15.26 -13.28
CA GLU A 150 -5.86 -16.44 -14.03
C GLU A 150 -5.80 -16.23 -15.55
N GLY A 151 -6.44 -15.17 -16.05
CA GLY A 151 -6.39 -14.78 -17.46
C GLY A 151 -5.39 -13.67 -17.70
N ASP A 152 -5.27 -13.27 -18.98
CA ASP A 152 -4.55 -12.05 -19.30
C ASP A 152 -5.21 -10.85 -18.66
N GLY A 153 -4.37 -9.93 -18.21
CA GLY A 153 -4.85 -8.70 -17.64
C GLY A 153 -3.80 -7.98 -16.83
N VAL A 154 -4.21 -6.82 -16.36
CA VAL A 154 -3.43 -6.05 -15.41
C VAL A 154 -4.07 -6.17 -14.04
N GLU A 155 -3.24 -6.46 -13.05
CA GLU A 155 -3.61 -6.36 -11.64
C GLU A 155 -2.91 -5.16 -11.00
N LEU A 156 -3.71 -4.25 -10.44
CA LEU A 156 -3.23 -3.13 -9.65
C LEU A 156 -3.38 -3.44 -8.17
N PHE A 157 -2.34 -3.14 -7.42
CA PHE A 157 -2.31 -3.17 -5.97
C PHE A 157 -2.09 -1.76 -5.45
N ILE A 158 -2.96 -1.25 -4.59
CA ILE A 158 -2.89 0.15 -4.14
C ILE A 158 -3.07 0.20 -2.64
N ASP A 159 -2.18 0.89 -1.94
CA ASP A 159 -2.24 1.14 -0.52
C ASP A 159 -2.20 2.66 -0.27
N SER A 160 -3.37 3.19 0.09
CA SER A 160 -3.58 4.62 0.33
C SER A 160 -3.03 5.13 1.66
N ARG A 161 -2.56 4.24 2.55
CA ARG A 161 -1.98 4.61 3.86
C ARG A 161 -0.71 3.81 4.16
N PRO A 162 0.30 3.83 3.27
CA PRO A 162 1.40 2.86 3.28
C PRO A 162 2.34 2.94 4.49
N PHE A 163 2.25 4.03 5.25
CA PHE A 163 3.11 4.31 6.40
C PHE A 163 2.38 4.20 7.75
N ALA A 164 1.12 3.77 7.74
CA ALA A 164 0.31 3.53 8.94
C ALA A 164 0.02 2.03 9.11
N GLY A 165 -0.11 1.58 10.35
CA GLY A 165 -0.34 0.17 10.69
C GLY A 165 0.83 -0.73 10.35
N LEU A 166 2.05 -0.29 10.66
CA LEU A 166 3.29 -0.96 10.23
C LEU A 166 3.56 -2.30 10.95
N ASP A 167 2.75 -2.67 11.94
CA ASP A 167 2.75 -3.96 12.62
C ASP A 167 2.07 -5.06 11.79
N LYS A 168 1.36 -4.68 10.71
CA LYS A 168 0.57 -5.59 9.88
C LYS A 168 0.91 -5.43 8.41
N GLY A 169 1.66 -6.40 7.90
CA GLY A 169 1.96 -6.52 6.47
C GLY A 169 0.79 -7.05 5.63
N ILE A 170 -0.26 -7.57 6.28
CA ILE A 170 -1.48 -8.01 5.60
C ILE A 170 -2.35 -6.83 5.16
N TYR A 171 -3.29 -7.10 4.27
CA TYR A 171 -4.23 -6.10 3.78
C TYR A 171 -5.10 -5.54 4.90
N ASN A 172 -5.51 -4.29 4.70
CA ASN A 172 -6.47 -3.59 5.53
C ASN A 172 -7.43 -2.81 4.63
N ASP A 173 -8.36 -2.08 5.23
CA ASP A 173 -9.40 -1.34 4.53
C ASP A 173 -8.91 -0.23 3.58
N HIS A 174 -7.61 0.10 3.61
CA HIS A 174 -6.93 1.08 2.77
C HIS A 174 -6.09 0.45 1.64
N VAL A 175 -6.12 -0.87 1.54
CA VAL A 175 -5.48 -1.63 0.47
C VAL A 175 -6.54 -2.12 -0.52
N PHE A 176 -6.33 -1.83 -1.81
CA PHE A 176 -7.29 -2.08 -2.88
C PHE A 176 -6.65 -2.92 -3.98
N ARG A 177 -7.47 -3.73 -4.65
CA ARG A 177 -7.10 -4.45 -5.87
C ARG A 177 -8.01 -4.04 -7.01
N VAL A 178 -7.44 -3.93 -8.21
CA VAL A 178 -8.17 -3.71 -9.45
C VAL A 178 -7.65 -4.71 -10.47
N PHE A 179 -8.55 -5.40 -11.16
CA PHE A 179 -8.23 -6.26 -12.28
C PHE A 179 -8.84 -5.65 -13.54
N ALA A 180 -8.01 -5.40 -14.54
CA ALA A 180 -8.42 -4.97 -15.86
C ALA A 180 -8.08 -6.06 -16.86
N ASN A 181 -9.10 -6.75 -17.33
CA ASN A 181 -8.96 -7.89 -18.24
C ASN A 181 -9.45 -7.46 -19.63
N PRO A 182 -8.63 -7.64 -20.70
CA PRO A 182 -9.10 -7.48 -22.07
C PRO A 182 -10.21 -8.49 -22.38
N ALA A 183 -10.92 -8.28 -23.49
CA ALA A 183 -11.87 -9.24 -23.99
C ALA A 183 -11.16 -10.53 -24.38
N THR A 184 -11.85 -11.64 -24.12
CA THR A 184 -11.44 -12.99 -24.45
C THR A 184 -12.51 -13.62 -25.35
N LYS A 185 -12.34 -14.91 -25.68
CA LYS A 185 -13.38 -15.66 -26.40
C LYS A 185 -14.68 -15.77 -25.58
N SER A 186 -14.57 -15.87 -24.26
CA SER A 186 -15.70 -16.09 -23.36
C SER A 186 -16.21 -14.82 -22.67
N HIS A 187 -15.40 -13.75 -22.62
CA HIS A 187 -15.68 -12.57 -21.82
C HIS A 187 -15.47 -11.27 -22.60
N LYS A 188 -16.33 -10.28 -22.33
CA LYS A 188 -16.06 -8.90 -22.76
C LYS A 188 -14.97 -8.31 -21.87
N ALA A 189 -14.25 -7.31 -22.40
CA ALA A 189 -13.34 -6.50 -21.61
C ALA A 189 -14.04 -6.00 -20.33
N SER A 190 -13.34 -6.09 -19.20
CA SER A 190 -13.96 -5.84 -17.90
C SER A 190 -12.97 -5.26 -16.89
N LEU A 191 -13.54 -4.55 -15.90
CA LEU A 191 -12.84 -4.07 -14.73
C LEU A 191 -13.54 -4.59 -13.48
N SER A 192 -12.81 -5.31 -12.63
CA SER A 192 -13.29 -5.79 -11.34
C SER A 192 -12.38 -5.31 -10.21
N THR A 193 -12.91 -5.26 -8.99
CA THR A 193 -12.23 -4.63 -7.84
C THR A 193 -12.38 -5.47 -6.59
N SER A 194 -11.53 -5.21 -5.58
CA SER A 194 -11.74 -5.75 -4.24
C SER A 194 -13.01 -5.18 -3.59
N PRO A 195 -13.64 -5.87 -2.62
CA PRO A 195 -14.92 -5.47 -2.03
C PRO A 195 -14.97 -4.07 -1.39
N ASN A 196 -13.81 -3.52 -1.02
CA ASN A 196 -13.67 -2.20 -0.42
C ASN A 196 -13.45 -1.07 -1.45
N LEU A 197 -13.59 -1.36 -2.75
CA LEU A 197 -13.47 -0.39 -3.84
C LEU A 197 -14.64 -0.53 -4.81
N ASP A 198 -15.45 0.52 -4.94
CA ASP A 198 -16.57 0.57 -5.87
C ASP A 198 -16.06 0.74 -7.32
N SER A 199 -16.24 -0.31 -8.13
CA SER A 199 -15.82 -0.31 -9.53
C SER A 199 -16.62 0.67 -10.40
N SER A 200 -17.86 1.01 -10.04
CA SER A 200 -18.70 1.92 -10.83
C SER A 200 -18.21 3.37 -10.79
N ALA A 201 -17.41 3.73 -9.78
CA ALA A 201 -16.79 5.04 -9.64
C ALA A 201 -15.48 5.18 -10.45
N ILE A 202 -14.96 4.10 -11.04
CA ILE A 202 -13.69 4.09 -11.77
C ILE A 202 -13.96 4.32 -13.25
N ARG A 203 -13.27 5.30 -13.83
CA ARG A 203 -13.28 5.49 -15.29
C ARG A 203 -12.20 4.61 -15.89
N TRP A 204 -12.55 3.82 -16.89
CA TRP A 204 -11.59 2.94 -17.54
C TRP A 204 -11.90 2.69 -19.01
N GLU A 205 -10.86 2.30 -19.74
CA GLU A 205 -10.93 1.88 -21.14
C GLU A 205 -9.83 0.83 -21.39
N ILE A 206 -10.16 -0.21 -22.16
CA ILE A 206 -9.19 -1.16 -22.68
C ILE A 206 -9.26 -1.08 -24.20
N LYS A 207 -8.14 -0.77 -24.85
CA LYS A 207 -8.00 -0.78 -26.30
C LYS A 207 -7.19 -1.99 -26.70
N GLU A 208 -7.78 -2.81 -27.54
CA GLU A 208 -7.19 -4.06 -27.99
C GLU A 208 -6.53 -3.87 -29.35
N ASN A 209 -5.36 -4.46 -29.52
CA ASN A 209 -4.63 -4.48 -30.78
C ASN A 209 -4.07 -5.89 -30.98
N ASP A 210 -4.91 -6.77 -31.54
CA ASP A 210 -4.68 -8.22 -31.54
C ASP A 210 -4.53 -8.77 -30.11
N ALA A 211 -3.40 -9.42 -29.79
CA ALA A 211 -3.09 -9.89 -28.44
C ALA A 211 -2.50 -8.77 -27.55
N ASP A 212 -1.93 -7.70 -28.12
CA ASP A 212 -1.50 -6.54 -27.35
C ASP A 212 -2.72 -5.73 -26.87
N TYR A 213 -2.56 -4.99 -25.78
CA TYR A 213 -3.62 -4.11 -25.29
C TYR A 213 -3.10 -2.92 -24.48
N GLU A 214 -3.86 -1.83 -24.52
CA GLU A 214 -3.63 -0.65 -23.70
C GLU A 214 -4.76 -0.48 -22.70
N VAL A 215 -4.40 -0.24 -21.43
CA VAL A 215 -5.34 -0.02 -20.33
C VAL A 215 -5.20 1.42 -19.83
N SER A 216 -6.32 2.13 -19.79
CA SER A 216 -6.47 3.42 -19.11
C SER A 216 -7.39 3.24 -17.92
N ILE A 217 -6.94 3.61 -16.72
CA ILE A 217 -7.75 3.57 -15.49
C ILE A 217 -7.55 4.87 -14.72
N LEU A 218 -8.65 5.51 -14.33
CA LEU A 218 -8.64 6.67 -13.45
C LEU A 218 -9.51 6.39 -12.22
N ILE A 219 -8.84 6.27 -11.08
CA ILE A 219 -9.46 6.00 -9.78
C ILE A 219 -9.57 7.33 -9.01
N PRO A 220 -10.78 7.82 -8.72
CA PRO A 220 -10.95 9.03 -7.92
C PRO A 220 -10.32 8.90 -6.52
N TRP A 221 -9.73 9.99 -6.00
CA TRP A 221 -9.11 9.97 -4.66
C TRP A 221 -10.07 9.51 -3.57
N LYS A 222 -11.34 9.92 -3.66
CA LYS A 222 -12.38 9.55 -2.71
C LYS A 222 -12.62 8.03 -2.66
N SER A 223 -12.51 7.35 -3.81
CA SER A 223 -12.60 5.89 -3.88
C SER A 223 -11.45 5.20 -3.14
N LEU A 224 -10.29 5.86 -3.05
CA LEU A 224 -9.13 5.42 -2.26
C LEU A 224 -9.17 5.93 -0.81
N LYS A 225 -10.29 6.49 -0.35
CA LYS A 225 -10.44 7.10 0.99
C LYS A 225 -9.44 8.24 1.24
N MET A 226 -9.10 8.97 0.19
CA MET A 226 -8.21 10.13 0.19
C MET A 226 -8.97 11.37 -0.30
N ASN A 227 -8.54 12.55 0.15
CA ASN A 227 -9.17 13.82 -0.22
C ASN A 227 -8.38 14.61 -1.28
N ALA A 228 -7.12 14.25 -1.51
CA ALA A 228 -6.20 14.93 -2.41
C ALA A 228 -5.03 14.00 -2.77
N PRO A 229 -4.24 14.34 -3.81
CA PRO A 229 -2.98 13.66 -4.10
C PRO A 229 -2.05 13.62 -2.88
N ALA A 230 -1.54 12.42 -2.57
CA ALA A 230 -0.48 12.21 -1.59
C ALA A 230 0.34 10.97 -1.95
N ASP A 231 1.53 10.87 -1.37
CA ASP A 231 2.37 9.69 -1.54
C ASP A 231 1.62 8.45 -1.03
N LEU A 232 1.64 7.40 -1.85
CA LEU A 232 0.97 6.14 -1.60
C LEU A 232 1.87 4.99 -2.03
N ALA A 233 1.53 3.76 -1.65
CA ALA A 233 2.21 2.60 -2.20
C ALA A 233 1.35 1.92 -3.26
N PHE A 234 1.98 1.42 -4.30
CA PHE A 234 1.29 0.66 -5.33
C PHE A 234 2.21 -0.40 -5.95
N ASP A 235 1.60 -1.38 -6.60
CA ASP A 235 2.27 -2.23 -7.54
C ASP A 235 1.37 -2.54 -8.73
N ILE A 236 1.98 -2.96 -9.82
CA ILE A 236 1.29 -3.37 -11.04
C ILE A 236 1.86 -4.73 -11.42
N ALA A 237 1.00 -5.71 -11.66
CA ALA A 237 1.36 -6.97 -12.26
C ALA A 237 0.69 -7.12 -13.63
N VAL A 238 1.46 -7.52 -14.63
CA VAL A 238 0.93 -8.00 -15.91
C VAL A 238 0.81 -9.51 -15.79
N ASN A 239 -0.42 -10.01 -15.87
CA ASN A 239 -0.73 -11.44 -15.90
C ASN A 239 -0.78 -11.88 -17.36
N ASP A 240 -0.14 -13.01 -17.62
CA ASP A 240 -0.02 -13.63 -18.93
C ASP A 240 -0.47 -15.08 -18.80
N SER A 241 -1.39 -15.48 -19.69
CA SER A 241 -2.11 -16.72 -19.66
C SER A 241 -2.24 -17.28 -21.06
N ASP A 242 -1.92 -18.57 -21.20
CA ASP A 242 -2.22 -19.30 -22.41
C ASP A 242 -3.43 -20.20 -22.19
N GLU A 243 -4.40 -20.10 -23.10
CA GLU A 243 -5.63 -20.89 -23.06
C GLU A 243 -6.42 -20.67 -21.76
N ASN A 244 -6.33 -21.57 -20.78
CA ASN A 244 -7.08 -21.48 -19.51
C ASN A 244 -6.15 -21.51 -18.29
N LYS A 245 -4.86 -21.22 -18.46
CA LYS A 245 -3.89 -21.30 -17.37
C LYS A 245 -2.91 -20.14 -17.41
N ARG A 246 -2.85 -19.40 -16.32
CA ARG A 246 -1.81 -18.38 -16.12
C ARG A 246 -0.42 -19.00 -16.20
N ILE A 247 0.40 -18.47 -17.09
CA ILE A 247 1.82 -18.80 -17.23
C ILE A 247 2.62 -17.95 -16.25
N SER A 248 2.35 -16.65 -16.22
CA SER A 248 3.16 -15.71 -15.47
C SER A 248 2.37 -14.54 -14.88
N SER A 249 2.94 -13.95 -13.84
CA SER A 249 2.51 -12.68 -13.26
C SER A 249 3.76 -11.91 -12.92
N ILE A 250 4.01 -10.81 -13.63
CA ILE A 250 5.25 -10.04 -13.47
C ILE A 250 4.93 -8.74 -12.74
N PRO A 251 5.21 -8.65 -11.42
CA PRO A 251 5.05 -7.41 -10.67
C PRO A 251 6.15 -6.40 -11.02
N TRP A 252 5.85 -5.10 -10.89
CA TRP A 252 6.85 -4.05 -11.05
C TRP A 252 7.82 -4.01 -9.86
N SER A 253 7.32 -3.97 -8.63
CA SER A 253 8.14 -3.76 -7.44
C SER A 253 8.22 -4.97 -6.51
N GLY A 254 7.09 -5.65 -6.32
CA GLY A 254 6.89 -6.68 -5.33
C GLY A 254 7.20 -8.08 -5.84
N ASP A 255 6.37 -9.04 -5.43
CA ASP A 255 6.53 -10.46 -5.72
C ASP A 255 5.15 -11.15 -5.80
N ASN A 256 5.15 -12.48 -5.91
CA ASN A 256 3.92 -13.29 -6.04
C ASN A 256 2.98 -13.19 -4.82
N GLU A 257 3.44 -12.59 -3.71
CA GLU A 257 2.67 -12.42 -2.49
C GLU A 257 2.02 -11.04 -2.37
N ASN A 258 2.09 -10.21 -3.41
CA ASN A 258 1.43 -8.91 -3.44
C ASN A 258 -0.04 -9.00 -3.03
N HIS A 259 -0.77 -10.03 -3.48
CA HIS A 259 -2.18 -10.26 -3.19
C HIS A 259 -2.52 -10.40 -1.69
N LYS A 260 -1.52 -10.64 -0.82
CA LYS A 260 -1.68 -10.75 0.63
C LYS A 260 -0.77 -9.80 1.43
N HIS A 261 0.27 -9.23 0.81
CA HIS A 261 1.31 -8.45 1.51
C HIS A 261 1.51 -7.04 0.96
N ARG A 262 1.00 -6.03 1.68
CA ARG A 262 1.07 -4.61 1.30
C ARG A 262 2.48 -3.99 1.36
N PHE A 263 3.40 -4.63 2.09
CA PHE A 263 4.79 -4.15 2.21
C PHE A 263 5.65 -4.49 0.98
N ASN A 264 5.11 -5.23 0.01
CA ASN A 264 5.79 -5.52 -1.25
C ASN A 264 5.67 -4.39 -2.27
N PHE A 265 4.70 -3.49 -2.07
CA PHE A 265 4.38 -2.43 -3.02
C PHE A 265 5.46 -1.36 -3.07
N GLY A 266 5.73 -0.87 -4.27
CA GLY A 266 6.56 0.31 -4.51
C GLY A 266 5.88 1.57 -4.00
N THR A 267 6.58 2.69 -3.99
CA THR A 267 6.05 4.00 -3.54
C THR A 267 5.89 4.94 -4.72
N LEU A 268 4.70 5.54 -4.85
CA LEU A 268 4.47 6.68 -5.73
C LEU A 268 4.78 7.97 -4.98
N ILE A 269 5.66 8.78 -5.55
CA ILE A 269 6.04 10.09 -5.03
C ILE A 269 5.31 11.16 -5.85
N THR A 270 4.45 11.93 -5.19
CA THR A 270 3.55 12.89 -5.84
C THR A 270 4.17 14.26 -6.12
N LYS A 271 5.33 14.57 -5.53
CA LYS A 271 6.05 15.84 -5.69
C LYS A 271 7.50 15.65 -6.15
#